data_AF-A0AAX3FQK9-F1
#
_entry.id   AF-A0AAX3FQK9-F1
#
_cell.length_a   1.000
_cell.length_b   1.000
_cell.length_c   1.000
_cell.angle_alpha   90.00
_cell.angle_beta   90.00
_cell.angle_gamma   90.00
#
_symmetry.space_group_name_H-M   'P 1'
#
loop_
_entity.id
_entity.type
_entity.pdbx_description
1 polymer ?
#
loop_
_entity_poly.entity_id
_entity_poly.type
_entity_poly.pdbx_seq_one_letter_code
_entity_poly.pdbx_strand_id
1 'polypeptide(L)'
;MAHLPFCASIGQLPPGDNTPSEHDGFVIITADSSEGMADTHDRRPIVFAPELAREWLNLAMPKERTEQMLIQQGEPIEVFEWFPVSKAVGNVRNQRQR
;
A
#
# COMPACT_ATOMS: atom_id res chain seq x y z
N MET A 1 15.92 8.87 -6.61
CA MET A 1 16.07 7.51 -7.20
C MET A 1 14.70 6.86 -7.13
N ALA A 2 14.19 6.29 -8.22
CA ALA A 2 12.92 5.58 -8.19
C ALA A 2 13.10 4.24 -7.47
N HIS A 3 12.23 3.95 -6.50
CA HIS A 3 12.15 2.65 -5.84
C HIS A 3 10.79 2.00 -6.14
N LEU A 4 10.69 0.70 -5.91
CA LEU A 4 9.38 0.03 -5.93
C LEU A 4 8.48 0.64 -4.83
N PRO A 5 7.17 0.80 -5.07
CA PRO A 5 6.26 1.30 -4.06
C PRO A 5 6.06 0.24 -2.96
N PHE A 6 6.19 0.66 -1.69
CA PHE A 6 5.90 -0.18 -0.53
C PHE A 6 4.60 0.28 0.14
N CYS A 7 3.50 -0.42 -0.11
CA CYS A 7 2.21 -0.09 0.48
C CYS A 7 2.15 -0.50 1.96
N ALA A 8 1.72 0.42 2.83
CA ALA A 8 1.46 0.12 4.24
C ALA A 8 0.28 -0.86 4.37
N SER A 9 0.43 -1.86 5.22
CA SER A 9 -0.59 -2.90 5.43
C SER A 9 -0.61 -3.40 6.87
N ILE A 10 -1.80 -3.77 7.33
CA ILE A 10 -2.00 -4.58 8.55
C ILE A 10 -2.63 -5.90 8.14
N GLY A 11 -2.35 -6.96 8.89
CA GLY A 11 -2.89 -8.27 8.57
C GLY A 11 -2.82 -9.25 9.71
N GLN A 12 -3.61 -10.30 9.57
CA GLN A 12 -3.53 -11.50 10.37
C GLN A 12 -2.83 -12.56 9.53
N LEU A 13 -1.68 -13.02 10.01
CA LEU A 13 -0.93 -14.10 9.38
C LEU A 13 -1.18 -15.40 10.15
N PRO A 14 -1.09 -16.57 9.49
CA PRO A 14 -1.18 -17.85 10.18
C PRO A 14 -0.13 -17.91 11.30
N PRO A 15 -0.50 -18.28 12.53
CA PRO A 15 0.47 -18.41 13.61
C PRO A 15 1.39 -19.62 13.35
N GLY A 16 2.65 -19.39 12.99
CA GLY A 16 3.66 -20.45 12.82
C GLY A 16 3.25 -21.54 11.83
N ASP A 17 3.38 -22.80 12.24
CA ASP A 17 3.20 -23.99 11.38
C ASP A 17 1.72 -24.38 11.17
N ASN A 18 0.78 -23.51 11.54
CA ASN A 18 -0.66 -23.78 11.39
C ASN A 18 -1.10 -23.67 9.93
N THR A 19 -2.12 -24.45 9.58
CA THR A 19 -2.79 -24.34 8.28
C THR A 19 -3.44 -22.96 8.14
N PRO A 20 -3.22 -22.24 7.03
CA PRO A 20 -3.88 -20.96 6.77
C PRO A 20 -5.40 -21.06 6.84
N SER A 21 -6.04 -20.10 7.50
CA SER A 21 -7.49 -19.93 7.58
C SER A 21 -8.00 -19.05 6.44
N GLU A 22 -9.28 -19.20 6.06
CA GLU A 22 -9.95 -18.25 5.16
C GLU A 22 -10.05 -16.83 5.74
N HIS A 23 -9.86 -16.70 7.07
CA HIS A 23 -9.84 -15.41 7.77
C HIS A 23 -8.43 -14.79 7.86
N ASP A 24 -7.39 -15.51 7.43
CA ASP A 24 -6.05 -14.95 7.37
C ASP A 24 -5.90 -14.10 6.11
N GLY A 25 -5.18 -13.00 6.25
CA GLY A 25 -5.01 -12.03 5.17
C GLY A 25 -4.50 -10.69 5.66
N PHE A 26 -4.50 -9.73 4.76
CA PHE A 26 -4.08 -8.37 5.06
C PHE A 26 -4.93 -7.37 4.30
N VAL A 27 -4.90 -6.14 4.79
CA VAL A 27 -5.53 -4.99 4.15
C VAL A 27 -4.47 -3.94 3.89
N ILE A 28 -4.62 -3.23 2.76
CA ILE A 28 -3.81 -2.06 2.44
C ILE A 28 -4.43 -0.85 3.13
N ILE A 29 -3.60 -0.09 3.84
CA ILE A 29 -4.04 1.16 4.46
C ILE A 29 -4.06 2.25 3.39
N THR A 30 -5.12 3.04 3.36
CA THR A 30 -5.29 4.12 2.38
C THR A 30 -5.44 5.47 3.05
N ALA A 31 -5.06 6.53 2.34
CA ALA A 31 -5.41 7.91 2.64
C ALA A 31 -6.36 8.47 1.57
N ASP A 32 -6.93 9.64 1.83
CA ASP A 32 -7.67 10.39 0.82
C ASP A 32 -6.74 10.76 -0.35
N SER A 33 -7.30 10.79 -1.55
CA SER A 33 -6.60 11.31 -2.73
C SER A 33 -6.58 12.84 -2.69
N SER A 34 -5.40 13.46 -2.82
CA SER A 34 -5.26 14.89 -3.13
C SER A 34 -5.45 15.14 -4.63
N GLU A 35 -5.65 16.42 -5.01
CA GLU A 35 -5.81 16.84 -6.42
C GLU A 35 -4.73 16.22 -7.33
N GLY A 36 -5.13 15.78 -8.53
CA GLY A 36 -4.29 15.05 -9.49
C GLY A 36 -4.52 13.53 -9.53
N MET A 37 -4.86 12.90 -8.39
CA MET A 37 -5.34 11.50 -8.30
C MET A 37 -6.88 11.42 -8.34
N ALA A 38 -7.54 12.48 -7.86
CA ALA A 38 -9.00 12.54 -7.68
C ALA A 38 -9.83 12.37 -8.97
N ASP A 39 -9.24 12.60 -10.16
CA ASP A 39 -9.91 12.32 -11.44
C ASP A 39 -10.10 10.80 -11.68
N THR A 40 -9.47 9.93 -10.88
CA THR A 40 -9.55 8.46 -11.01
C THR A 40 -10.22 7.76 -9.81
N HIS A 41 -10.00 8.20 -8.56
CA HIS A 41 -10.67 7.66 -7.36
C HIS A 41 -10.41 8.52 -6.10
N ASP A 42 -11.32 8.45 -5.11
CA ASP A 42 -11.25 9.20 -3.84
C ASP A 42 -10.21 8.72 -2.82
N ARG A 43 -9.52 7.59 -3.08
CA ARG A 43 -8.61 6.94 -2.11
C ARG A 43 -7.35 6.45 -2.78
N ARG A 44 -6.23 6.53 -2.05
CA ARG A 44 -4.92 6.04 -2.49
C ARG A 44 -4.26 5.17 -1.42
N PRO A 45 -3.46 4.15 -1.80
CA PRO A 45 -2.59 3.47 -0.84
C PRO A 45 -1.63 4.45 -0.17
N ILE A 46 -1.35 4.26 1.12
CA ILE A 46 -0.21 4.89 1.76
C ILE A 46 1.04 4.13 1.32
N VAL A 47 1.94 4.80 0.61
CA VAL A 47 3.21 4.23 0.12
C VAL A 47 4.35 4.80 0.95
N PHE A 48 5.32 3.97 1.35
CA PHE A 48 6.51 4.41 2.08
C PHE A 48 7.78 4.35 1.23
N ALA A 49 8.71 5.25 1.53
CA ALA A 49 10.12 5.11 1.17
C ALA A 49 10.70 3.80 1.77
N PRO A 50 11.77 3.22 1.18
CA PRO A 50 12.34 1.96 1.65
C PRO A 50 12.73 1.95 3.13
N GLU A 51 13.25 3.06 3.65
CA GLU A 51 13.69 3.20 5.04
C GLU A 51 12.50 3.15 6.00
N LEU A 52 11.41 3.85 5.65
CA LEU A 52 10.17 3.86 6.42
C LEU A 52 9.44 2.53 6.31
N ALA A 53 9.50 1.83 5.17
CA ALA A 53 8.96 0.49 5.03
C ALA A 53 9.64 -0.52 5.97
N ARG A 54 10.96 -0.39 6.19
CA ARG A 54 11.68 -1.19 7.19
C ARG A 54 11.28 -0.83 8.61
N GLU A 55 11.12 0.45 8.90
CA GLU A 55 10.64 0.92 10.20
C GLU A 55 9.21 0.41 10.49
N TRP A 56 8.33 0.40 9.49
CA TRP A 56 6.96 -0.12 9.58
C TRP A 56 6.90 -1.59 10.04
N LEU A 57 7.86 -2.40 9.60
CA LEU A 57 7.95 -3.82 9.94
C LEU A 57 8.52 -4.08 11.35
N ASN A 58 8.98 -3.03 12.06
CA ASN A 58 9.48 -3.18 13.42
C ASN A 58 8.31 -3.36 14.41
N LEU A 59 8.06 -4.60 14.82
CA LEU A 59 7.01 -4.94 15.78
C LEU A 59 7.21 -4.34 17.19
N ALA A 60 8.42 -3.87 17.52
CA ALA A 60 8.69 -3.18 18.77
C ALA A 60 8.42 -1.65 18.70
N MET A 61 8.00 -1.15 17.54
CA MET A 61 7.70 0.27 17.34
C MET A 61 6.47 0.70 18.16
N PRO A 62 6.54 1.83 18.88
CA PRO A 62 5.38 2.38 19.60
C PRO A 62 4.25 2.72 18.63
N LYS A 63 3.01 2.51 19.08
CA LYS A 63 1.81 2.78 18.29
C LYS A 63 1.76 4.22 17.76
N GLU A 64 2.16 5.18 18.59
CA GLU A 64 2.13 6.60 18.26
C GLU A 64 3.09 6.93 17.10
N ARG A 65 4.22 6.23 17.00
CA ARG A 65 5.16 6.37 15.89
C ARG A 65 4.55 5.82 14.60
N THR A 66 3.90 4.66 14.68
CA THR A 66 3.17 4.04 13.56
C THR A 66 2.09 4.98 13.01
N GLU A 67 1.30 5.60 13.89
CA GLU A 67 0.28 6.59 13.52
C GLU A 67 0.90 7.81 12.84
N GLN A 68 2.00 8.34 13.39
CA GLN A 68 2.72 9.47 12.80
C GLN A 68 3.24 9.15 11.40
N MET A 69 3.76 7.94 11.16
CA MET A 69 4.22 7.52 9.85
C MET A 69 3.08 7.53 8.83
N LEU A 70 1.94 6.94 9.19
CA LEU A 70 0.76 6.87 8.31
C LEU A 70 0.22 8.25 7.96
N ILE A 71 0.18 9.18 8.92
CA ILE A 71 -0.44 10.50 8.72
C ILE A 71 0.49 11.45 7.97
N GLN A 72 1.80 11.39 8.21
CA GLN A 72 2.72 12.47 7.84
C GLN A 72 3.83 12.07 6.87
N GLN A 73 4.13 10.77 6.72
CA GLN A 73 5.38 10.32 6.08
C GLN A 73 5.14 9.33 4.93
N GLY A 74 3.89 9.18 4.47
CA GLY A 74 3.62 8.55 3.19
C GLY A 74 4.17 9.38 2.03
N GLU A 75 4.58 8.71 0.95
CA GLU A 75 5.03 9.36 -0.28
C GLU A 75 3.94 10.31 -0.81
N PRO A 76 4.31 11.54 -1.19
CA PRO A 76 3.35 12.53 -1.65
C PRO A 76 2.93 12.21 -3.09
N ILE A 77 1.82 12.78 -3.58
CA ILE A 77 1.26 12.35 -4.89
C ILE A 77 2.19 12.69 -6.06
N GLU A 78 3.00 13.73 -5.89
CA GLU A 78 3.87 14.34 -6.87
C GLU A 78 5.05 13.44 -7.26
N VAL A 79 5.34 12.38 -6.49
CA VAL A 79 6.34 11.37 -6.88
C VAL A 79 5.77 10.30 -7.81
N PHE A 80 4.45 10.29 -8.04
CA PHE A 80 3.77 9.34 -8.89
C PHE A 80 3.34 9.99 -10.21
N GLU A 81 3.30 9.16 -11.25
CA GLU A 81 2.80 9.53 -12.57
C GLU A 81 1.78 8.49 -13.03
N TRP A 82 0.75 8.94 -13.76
CA TRP A 82 -0.41 8.13 -14.11
C TRP A 82 -0.59 8.12 -15.62
N PHE A 83 -0.86 6.93 -16.17
CA PHE A 83 -1.09 6.75 -17.59
C PHE A 83 -2.35 5.91 -17.82
N PRO A 84 -3.16 6.25 -18.84
CA PRO A 84 -4.32 5.45 -19.17
C PRO A 84 -3.90 4.06 -19.66
N VAL A 85 -4.58 3.04 -19.15
CA VAL A 85 -4.38 1.64 -19.57
C VAL A 85 -5.62 1.10 -20.29
N SER A 86 -5.46 -0.03 -20.98
CA SER A 86 -6.60 -0.68 -21.64
C SER A 86 -7.61 -1.21 -20.62
N LYS A 87 -8.91 -1.07 -20.94
CA LYS A 87 -10.02 -1.65 -20.17
C LYS A 87 -9.90 -3.16 -19.94
N ALA A 88 -9.08 -3.87 -20.73
CA ALA A 88 -8.78 -5.28 -20.53
C ALA A 88 -8.26 -5.60 -19.12
N VAL A 89 -7.60 -4.63 -18.45
CA VAL A 89 -7.11 -4.79 -17.07
C VAL A 89 -8.21 -5.05 -16.05
N GLY A 90 -9.45 -4.60 -16.32
CA GLY A 90 -10.60 -4.84 -15.46
C GLY A 90 -11.10 -6.29 -15.44
N ASN A 91 -10.58 -7.15 -16.31
CA ASN A 91 -10.89 -8.58 -16.33
C ASN A 91 -9.71 -9.38 -15.77
N VAL A 92 -9.91 -9.98 -14.59
CA VAL A 92 -8.89 -10.74 -13.84
C VAL A 92 -8.27 -11.93 -14.58
N ARG A 93 -8.87 -12.37 -15.69
CA ARG A 93 -8.30 -13.43 -16.55
C ARG A 93 -7.14 -12.91 -17.42
N ASN A 94 -6.99 -11.61 -17.56
CA ASN A 94 -5.95 -10.97 -18.37
C ASN A 94 -4.69 -10.69 -17.54
N GLN A 95 -3.84 -11.70 -17.34
CA GLN A 95 -2.62 -11.61 -16.51
C GLN A 95 -1.32 -11.42 -17.30
N ARG A 96 -1.40 -11.15 -18.60
CA ARG A 96 -0.21 -10.98 -19.43
C ARG A 96 0.41 -9.61 -19.18
N GLN A 97 1.72 -9.58 -18.98
CA GLN A 97 2.49 -8.34 -19.02
C GLN A 97 2.45 -7.81 -20.46
N ARG A 98 2.06 -6.54 -20.62
CA ARG A 98 2.19 -5.83 -21.90
C ARG A 98 3.64 -5.47 -22.16
#